data_AF-A0A955E8E7-F1
#
_entry.id   AF-A0A955E8E7-F1
#
_cell.length_a   1.000
_cell.length_b   1.000
_cell.length_c   1.000
_cell.angle_alpha   90.00
_cell.angle_beta   90.00
_cell.angle_gamma   90.00
#
_symmetry.space_group_name_H-M   'P 1'
#
loop_
_entity.id
_entity.type
_entity.pdbx_description
1 polymer ?
#
loop_
_entity_poly.entity_id
_entity_poly.type
_entity_poly.pdbx_seq_one_letter_code
_entity_poly.pdbx_strand_id
1 'polypeptide(L)'
;MDRDGFQRIIAQAFVPSLEEMGLRLTDQTADGKQYSARFTGKDRLVAVIFEPGDNYLCVHISDLDGERTRILSDLNTSYLARAGLRERVENDRYFEVVTVNDEHEAALLLCAKDLKLVLPRYFADQ
;
A
#
# COMPACT_ATOMS: atom_id res chain seq x y z
N MET A 1 -12.92 -8.72 6.93
CA MET A 1 -11.79 -8.18 7.71
C MET A 1 -12.31 -7.32 8.83
N ASP A 2 -11.75 -7.46 10.03
CA ASP A 2 -12.02 -6.58 11.16
C ASP A 2 -10.96 -5.47 11.29
N ARG A 3 -11.15 -4.58 12.26
CA ARG A 3 -10.23 -3.48 12.56
C ARG A 3 -8.82 -3.99 12.86
N ASP A 4 -8.70 -5.04 13.68
CA ASP A 4 -7.41 -5.51 14.18
C ASP A 4 -6.58 -6.14 13.06
N GLY A 5 -7.22 -6.88 12.15
CA GLY A 5 -6.60 -7.41 10.93
C GLY A 5 -6.06 -6.29 10.04
N PHE A 6 -6.86 -5.25 9.78
CA PHE A 6 -6.42 -4.09 9.00
C PHE A 6 -5.20 -3.41 9.67
N GLN A 7 -5.30 -3.08 10.96
CA GLN A 7 -4.22 -2.39 11.68
C GLN A 7 -2.93 -3.22 11.70
N ARG A 8 -3.06 -4.54 11.86
CA ARG A 8 -1.93 -5.46 11.86
C ARG A 8 -1.23 -5.52 10.50
N ILE A 9 -1.96 -5.65 9.41
CA ILE A 9 -1.34 -5.66 8.07
C ILE A 9 -0.71 -4.31 7.74
N ILE A 10 -1.34 -3.20 8.11
CA ILE A 10 -0.72 -1.87 7.98
C ILE A 10 0.61 -1.82 8.73
N ALA A 11 0.66 -2.28 9.99
CA ALA A 11 1.87 -2.25 10.80
C ALA A 11 2.97 -3.22 10.32
N GLN A 12 2.60 -4.42 9.85
CA GLN A 12 3.57 -5.45 9.46
C GLN A 12 4.09 -5.29 8.03
N ALA A 13 3.26 -4.80 7.10
CA ALA A 13 3.59 -4.75 5.68
C ALA A 13 3.81 -3.32 5.18
N PHE A 14 2.87 -2.41 5.44
CA PHE A 14 2.89 -1.07 4.84
C PHE A 14 3.88 -0.13 5.54
N VAL A 15 3.87 -0.08 6.88
CA VAL A 15 4.76 0.82 7.64
C VAL A 15 6.23 0.58 7.29
N PRO A 16 6.79 -0.64 7.39
CA PRO A 16 8.21 -0.84 7.11
C PRO A 16 8.57 -0.54 5.65
N SER A 17 7.73 -0.98 4.70
CA SER A 17 8.01 -0.82 3.27
C SER A 17 7.92 0.63 2.79
N LEU A 18 6.98 1.41 3.32
CA LEU A 18 6.79 2.81 2.94
C LEU A 18 7.75 3.75 3.69
N GLU A 19 8.16 3.42 4.91
CA GLU A 19 9.17 4.18 5.65
C GLU A 19 10.55 4.09 5.01
N GLU A 20 10.93 2.94 4.45
CA GLU A 20 12.14 2.79 3.62
C GLU A 20 12.16 3.76 2.42
N MET A 21 10.98 4.18 1.96
CA MET A 21 10.82 5.15 0.86
C MET A 21 10.63 6.58 1.36
N GLY A 22 10.74 6.82 2.66
CA GLY A 22 10.59 8.14 3.28
C GLY A 22 9.15 8.59 3.50
N LEU A 23 8.15 7.70 3.39
CA LEU A 23 6.76 8.00 3.77
C LEU A 23 6.47 7.47 5.16
N ARG A 24 5.89 8.31 6.03
CA ARG A 24 5.56 7.94 7.42
C ARG A 24 4.06 7.86 7.61
N LEU A 25 3.61 6.90 8.41
CA LEU A 25 2.19 6.83 8.81
C LEU A 25 1.82 8.09 9.61
N THR A 26 0.90 8.89 9.09
CA THR A 26 0.46 10.15 9.73
C THR A 26 -0.96 10.08 10.26
N ASP A 27 -1.78 9.18 9.72
CA ASP A 27 -3.18 9.03 10.13
C ASP A 27 -3.63 7.58 9.91
N GLN A 28 -4.45 7.07 10.82
CA GLN A 28 -5.07 5.76 10.71
C GLN A 28 -6.46 5.81 11.36
N THR A 29 -7.48 5.45 10.58
CA THR A 29 -8.88 5.42 11.00
C THR A 29 -9.42 4.01 10.79
N ALA A 30 -10.20 3.51 11.75
CA ALA A 30 -10.91 2.24 11.60
C ALA A 30 -12.24 2.31 12.37
N ASP A 31 -13.26 2.89 11.75
CA ASP A 31 -14.54 3.24 12.40
C ASP A 31 -15.67 2.23 12.19
N GLY A 32 -15.38 1.11 11.51
CA GLY A 32 -16.34 0.05 11.19
C GLY A 32 -16.99 0.20 9.81
N LYS A 33 -17.04 1.42 9.26
CA LYS A 33 -17.51 1.67 7.89
C LYS A 33 -16.35 1.74 6.91
N GLN A 34 -15.28 2.41 7.32
CA GLN A 34 -14.09 2.58 6.53
C GLN A 34 -12.86 2.41 7.42
N TYR A 35 -11.91 1.62 6.93
CA TYR A 35 -10.58 1.49 7.47
C TYR A 35 -9.61 2.19 6.52
N SER A 36 -8.81 3.11 7.02
CA SER A 36 -7.86 3.85 6.20
C SER A 36 -6.55 4.12 6.92
N ALA A 37 -5.46 4.15 6.17
CA ALA A 37 -4.13 4.55 6.63
C ALA A 37 -3.53 5.54 5.64
N ARG A 38 -2.99 6.65 6.13
CA ARG A 38 -2.32 7.68 5.31
C ARG A 38 -0.85 7.75 5.65
N PHE A 39 -0.03 7.69 4.62
CA PHE A 39 1.41 7.82 4.69
C PHE A 39 1.85 9.07 3.95
N THR A 40 2.60 9.92 4.63
CA THR A 40 3.03 11.22 4.12
C THR A 40 4.55 11.25 4.00
N GLY A 41 5.02 11.58 2.80
CA GLY A 41 6.43 11.85 2.50
C GLY A 41 6.70 13.35 2.31
N LYS A 42 7.85 13.68 1.71
CA LYS A 42 8.24 15.09 1.46
C LYS A 42 7.29 15.83 0.52
N ASP A 43 6.85 15.16 -0.52
CA ASP A 43 6.08 15.71 -1.64
C ASP A 43 4.92 14.78 -2.07
N ARG A 44 4.72 13.68 -1.35
CA ARG A 44 3.78 12.60 -1.71
C ARG A 44 2.92 12.16 -0.54
N LEU A 45 1.74 11.65 -0.88
CA LEU A 45 0.81 11.00 0.02
C LEU A 45 0.39 9.66 -0.56
N VAL A 46 0.34 8.63 0.29
CA VAL A 46 -0.22 7.31 -0.04
C VAL A 46 -1.34 7.02 0.95
N ALA A 47 -2.55 6.79 0.45
CA ALA A 47 -3.69 6.43 1.27
C ALA A 47 -4.17 5.02 0.93
N VAL A 48 -4.19 4.13 1.91
CA VAL A 48 -4.79 2.79 1.82
C VAL A 48 -6.19 2.88 2.40
N ILE A 49 -7.21 2.45 1.66
CA ILE A 49 -8.63 2.56 2.03
C ILE A 49 -9.27 1.19 1.84
N PHE A 50 -9.95 0.70 2.87
CA PHE A 50 -10.76 -0.50 2.85
C PHE A 50 -12.14 -0.23 3.43
N GLU A 51 -13.19 -0.65 2.73
CA GLU A 51 -14.58 -0.52 3.18
C GLU A 51 -15.15 -1.95 3.33
N PRO A 52 -15.25 -2.46 4.57
CA PRO A 52 -15.68 -3.84 4.82
C PRO A 52 -17.09 -4.14 4.30
N GLY A 53 -17.99 -3.15 4.32
CA GLY A 53 -19.38 -3.32 3.88
C GLY A 53 -19.51 -3.56 2.37
N ASP A 54 -18.65 -2.90 1.60
CA ASP A 54 -18.66 -2.94 0.14
C ASP A 54 -17.56 -3.87 -0.43
N ASN A 55 -16.75 -4.47 0.46
CA ASN A 55 -15.53 -5.22 0.11
C ASN A 55 -14.61 -4.46 -0.84
N TYR A 56 -14.59 -3.13 -0.71
CA TYR A 56 -13.81 -2.25 -1.55
C TYR A 56 -12.43 -2.03 -0.94
N LEU A 57 -11.38 -2.23 -1.74
CA LEU A 57 -9.99 -1.96 -1.37
C LEU A 57 -9.36 -1.09 -2.45
N CYS A 58 -8.79 0.03 -2.04
CA CYS A 58 -8.11 0.95 -2.95
C CYS A 58 -6.87 1.56 -2.30
N VAL A 59 -5.86 1.85 -3.12
CA VAL A 59 -4.70 2.63 -2.71
C VAL A 59 -4.56 3.84 -3.62
N HIS A 60 -4.63 5.04 -3.03
CA HIS A 60 -4.39 6.30 -3.71
C HIS A 60 -2.95 6.75 -3.49
N ILE A 61 -2.33 7.26 -4.56
CA ILE A 61 -1.03 7.92 -4.55
C ILE A 61 -1.26 9.34 -5.07
N SER A 62 -0.90 10.35 -4.30
CA SER A 62 -1.00 11.76 -4.72
C SER A 62 0.25 12.57 -4.39
N ASP A 63 0.37 13.74 -5.01
CA ASP A 63 1.14 14.83 -4.43
C ASP A 63 0.42 15.38 -3.17
N LEU A 64 1.15 16.17 -2.36
CA LEU A 64 0.57 16.76 -1.15
C LEU A 64 -0.54 17.78 -1.43
N ASP A 65 -0.45 18.46 -2.57
CA ASP A 65 -1.44 19.44 -3.01
C ASP A 65 -2.71 18.78 -3.59
N GLY A 66 -2.68 17.46 -3.80
CA GLY A 66 -3.81 16.66 -4.30
C GLY A 66 -4.11 16.83 -5.80
N GLU A 67 -3.36 17.67 -6.51
CA GLU A 67 -3.56 17.95 -7.93
C GLU A 67 -3.38 16.71 -8.81
N ARG A 68 -2.51 15.77 -8.39
CA ARG A 68 -2.24 14.55 -9.14
C ARG A 68 -2.52 13.32 -8.31
N THR A 69 -3.77 12.86 -8.34
CA THR A 69 -4.15 11.58 -7.73
C THR A 69 -4.10 10.45 -8.77
N ARG A 70 -3.53 9.31 -8.37
CA ARG A 70 -3.49 8.05 -9.12
C ARG A 70 -3.90 6.90 -8.21
N ILE A 71 -4.52 5.88 -8.80
CA ILE A 71 -4.87 4.66 -8.10
C ILE A 71 -3.79 3.61 -8.38
N LEU A 72 -3.43 2.81 -7.38
CA LEU A 72 -2.40 1.78 -7.52
C LEU A 72 -2.69 0.85 -8.69
N SER A 73 -3.93 0.39 -8.91
CA SER A 73 -4.28 -0.50 -10.03
C SER A 73 -3.86 0.05 -11.39
N ASP A 74 -4.01 1.37 -11.58
CA ASP A 74 -3.64 2.05 -12.82
C ASP A 74 -2.11 2.07 -13.00
N LEU A 75 -1.39 2.36 -11.91
CA LEU A 75 0.07 2.34 -11.90
C LEU A 75 0.60 0.91 -12.07
N ASN A 76 0.00 -0.06 -11.40
CA ASN A 76 0.42 -1.45 -11.40
C ASN A 76 0.48 -2.00 -12.82
N THR A 77 -0.56 -1.72 -13.61
CA THR A 77 -0.64 -2.09 -15.03
C THR A 77 0.54 -1.57 -15.86
N SER A 78 1.06 -0.38 -15.52
CA SER A 78 2.14 0.28 -16.25
C SER A 78 3.55 -0.06 -15.72
N TYR A 79 3.68 -0.23 -14.40
CA TYR A 79 4.97 -0.27 -13.72
C TYR A 79 5.35 -1.66 -13.21
N LEU A 80 4.39 -2.52 -12.85
CA LEU A 80 4.69 -3.85 -12.32
C LEU A 80 5.33 -4.75 -13.37
N ALA A 81 4.91 -4.64 -14.64
CA ALA A 81 5.52 -5.37 -15.75
C ALA A 81 7.02 -5.08 -15.91
N ARG A 82 7.49 -3.93 -15.41
CA ARG A 82 8.91 -3.52 -15.44
C ARG A 82 9.71 -4.07 -14.24
N ALA A 83 9.06 -4.76 -13.30
CA ALA A 83 9.74 -5.45 -12.20
C ALA A 83 10.30 -6.80 -12.66
N GLY A 84 11.61 -6.95 -12.56
CA GLY A 84 12.32 -8.17 -12.98
C GLY A 84 12.08 -9.34 -12.02
N LEU A 85 12.39 -10.55 -12.47
CA LEU A 85 12.18 -11.77 -11.65
C LEU A 85 12.91 -11.70 -10.30
N ARG A 86 14.18 -11.27 -10.31
CA ARG A 86 14.99 -11.18 -9.09
C ARG A 86 14.36 -10.25 -8.05
N GLU A 87 13.93 -9.08 -8.49
CA GLU A 87 13.31 -8.08 -7.63
C GLU A 87 11.97 -8.56 -7.06
N ARG A 88 11.16 -9.27 -7.87
CA ARG A 88 9.92 -9.89 -7.39
C ARG A 88 10.20 -10.93 -6.31
N VAL A 89 11.24 -11.76 -6.47
CA VAL A 89 11.66 -12.75 -5.46
C VAL A 89 12.16 -12.06 -4.19
N GLU A 90 12.96 -11.00 -4.32
CA GLU A 90 13.43 -10.21 -3.17
C GLU A 90 12.25 -9.54 -2.44
N ASN A 91 11.28 -9.04 -3.19
CA ASN A 91 10.04 -8.48 -2.65
C ASN A 91 9.22 -9.54 -1.90
N ASP A 92 9.01 -10.73 -2.47
CA ASP A 92 8.29 -11.80 -1.79
C ASP A 92 8.96 -12.23 -0.48
N ARG A 93 10.30 -12.32 -0.47
CA ARG A 93 11.08 -12.60 0.75
C ARG A 93 10.93 -11.50 1.80
N TYR A 94 10.87 -10.24 1.38
CA TYR A 94 10.68 -9.11 2.31
C TYR A 94 9.40 -9.28 3.15
N PHE A 95 8.33 -9.78 2.51
CA PHE A 95 7.02 -9.95 3.15
C PHE A 95 6.76 -11.36 3.71
N GLU A 96 7.75 -12.26 3.68
CA GLU A 96 7.58 -13.67 4.10
C GLU A 96 7.16 -13.81 5.57
N VAL A 97 7.53 -12.85 6.41
CA VAL A 97 7.19 -12.82 7.85
C VAL A 97 5.80 -12.24 8.15
N VAL A 98 5.12 -11.67 7.16
CA VAL A 98 3.79 -11.07 7.36
C VAL A 98 2.75 -12.18 7.45
N THR A 99 2.02 -12.20 8.55
CA THR A 99 0.95 -13.19 8.77
C THR A 99 -0.36 -12.69 8.17
N VAL A 100 -1.09 -13.56 7.48
CA VAL A 100 -2.45 -13.28 6.97
C VAL A 100 -3.43 -14.30 7.53
N ASN A 101 -4.58 -13.83 7.98
CA ASN A 101 -5.62 -14.63 8.63
C ASN A 101 -6.86 -14.82 7.76
N ASP A 102 -7.12 -13.90 6.83
CA ASP A 102 -8.27 -13.95 5.92
C ASP A 102 -7.91 -13.45 4.50
N GLU A 103 -8.86 -13.57 3.57
CA GLU A 103 -8.68 -13.20 2.17
C GLU A 103 -8.49 -11.70 1.96
N HIS A 104 -9.06 -10.86 2.83
CA HIS A 104 -8.92 -9.41 2.73
C HIS A 104 -7.54 -8.95 3.20
N GLU A 105 -7.02 -9.58 4.26
CA GLU A 105 -5.64 -9.36 4.68
C GLU A 105 -4.65 -9.83 3.61
N ALA A 106 -4.93 -10.94 2.93
CA ALA A 106 -4.15 -11.38 1.78
C ALA A 106 -4.20 -10.36 0.63
N ALA A 107 -5.35 -9.76 0.36
CA ALA A 107 -5.49 -8.69 -0.63
C ALA A 107 -4.71 -7.43 -0.24
N LEU A 108 -4.74 -7.02 1.03
CA LEU A 108 -3.93 -5.92 1.53
C LEU A 108 -2.43 -6.20 1.42
N LEU A 109 -2.00 -7.41 1.77
CA LEU A 109 -0.60 -7.81 1.63
C LEU A 109 -0.14 -7.75 0.18
N LEU A 110 -1.00 -8.18 -0.77
CA LEU A 110 -0.72 -8.05 -2.20
C LEU A 110 -0.56 -6.58 -2.61
N CYS A 111 -1.42 -5.67 -2.12
CA CYS A 111 -1.24 -4.24 -2.36
C CYS A 111 0.08 -3.70 -1.81
N ALA A 112 0.51 -4.13 -0.62
CA ALA A 112 1.81 -3.72 -0.06
C ALA A 112 2.98 -4.22 -0.94
N LYS A 113 2.92 -5.48 -1.39
CA LYS A 113 3.89 -6.07 -2.31
C LYS A 113 3.97 -5.29 -3.63
N ASP A 114 2.83 -4.97 -4.21
CA ASP A 114 2.76 -4.22 -5.47
C ASP A 114 3.28 -2.80 -5.30
N LEU A 115 2.91 -2.10 -4.22
CA LEU A 115 3.44 -0.76 -3.91
C LEU A 115 4.96 -0.75 -3.83
N LYS A 116 5.56 -1.74 -3.14
CA LYS A 116 7.00 -1.81 -2.98
C LYS A 116 7.74 -1.92 -4.33
N LEU A 117 7.11 -2.54 -5.32
CA LEU A 117 7.64 -2.65 -6.69
C LEU A 117 7.30 -1.44 -7.57
N VAL A 118 6.11 -0.85 -7.40
CA VAL A 118 5.59 0.20 -8.27
C VAL A 118 6.14 1.58 -7.90
N LEU A 119 6.11 1.94 -6.61
CA LEU A 119 6.42 3.30 -6.16
C LEU A 119 7.84 3.77 -6.55
N PRO A 120 8.91 2.97 -6.39
CA PRO A 120 10.26 3.42 -6.74
C PRO A 120 10.39 3.83 -8.20
N ARG A 121 9.69 3.13 -9.11
CA ARG A 121 9.68 3.44 -10.54
C ARG A 121 8.82 4.64 -10.85
N TYR A 122 7.62 4.67 -10.28
CA TYR A 122 6.70 5.78 -10.48
C TYR A 122 7.31 7.12 -10.03
N PHE A 123 8.01 7.12 -8.90
CA PHE A 123 8.68 8.32 -8.38
C PHE A 123 9.92 8.71 -9.20
N ALA A 124 10.59 7.77 -9.87
CA ALA A 124 11.73 8.07 -10.73
C ALA A 124 11.34 8.64 -12.11
N ASP A 125 10.12 8.36 -12.58
CA ASP A 125 9.60 8.81 -13.88
C ASP A 125 8.91 10.21 -13.82
N GLN A 126 8.90 10.88 -12.65
CA GLN A 126 8.32 12.23 -12.45
C GLN A 126 9.38 13.32 -12.33
#